data_AF-A0AAU2AZY8-F1
#
_entry.id   AF-A0AAU2AZY8-F1
#
_cell.length_a   1.000
_cell.length_b   1.000
_cell.length_c   1.000
_cell.angle_alpha   90.00
_cell.angle_beta   90.00
_cell.angle_gamma   90.00
#
_symmetry.space_group_name_H-M   'P 1'
#
loop_
_entity.id
_entity.type
_entity.pdbx_description
1 polymer ?
#
loop_
_entity_poly.entity_id
_entity_poly.type
_entity_poly.pdbx_seq_one_letter_code
_entity_poly.pdbx_strand_id
1 'polypeptide(L)'
;MRTRPLAAALALAGAVVLGPAALPAAAHGDTVHLDVTGQEGGHVTTVATFENDHEPVVEEFAGSLAATSADGRSAGPWRLVAVPGHPGSYTTREILPAGHWRISVDCAFPSLGHGERELDVEAAAITDPPLPTPTVVVPTPTTTAAPTPAVTAAPTVPPTPAVTVGPTPAQSAGPSGTAAQPPQRTESDSTPDAATWAAVGTAVAAVFLVSLGYWLRRRCRRN
;
A
#
# COMPACT_ATOMS: atom_id res chain seq x y z
N MET A 1 65.36 -32.16 -40.90
CA MET A 1 65.42 -32.58 -39.48
C MET A 1 64.80 -31.46 -38.66
N ARG A 2 63.60 -31.66 -38.09
CA ARG A 2 63.32 -31.73 -36.63
C ARG A 2 63.66 -30.39 -35.94
N THR A 3 62.76 -29.63 -35.31
CA THR A 3 61.50 -29.91 -34.59
C THR A 3 60.80 -28.56 -34.31
N ARG A 4 59.45 -28.51 -34.38
CA ARG A 4 58.63 -27.43 -33.79
C ARG A 4 58.57 -27.59 -32.27
N PRO A 5 58.38 -26.50 -31.50
CA PRO A 5 57.46 -26.54 -30.38
C PRO A 5 56.28 -25.58 -30.58
N LEU A 6 55.11 -26.15 -30.33
CA LEU A 6 53.79 -25.56 -30.23
C LEU A 6 53.64 -24.72 -28.95
N ALA A 7 52.66 -23.82 -29.01
CA ALA A 7 51.78 -23.36 -27.92
C ALA A 7 52.26 -22.26 -26.97
N ALA A 8 51.66 -21.07 -27.12
CA ALA A 8 51.18 -20.17 -26.07
C ALA A 8 50.54 -18.95 -26.75
N ALA A 9 49.39 -18.39 -26.39
CA ALA A 9 48.35 -18.72 -25.44
C ALA A 9 47.08 -18.06 -25.99
N LEU A 10 45.96 -18.79 -25.99
CA LEU A 10 44.64 -18.22 -26.19
C LEU A 10 44.32 -17.38 -24.94
N ALA A 11 44.35 -16.05 -25.05
CA ALA A 11 43.74 -15.17 -24.04
C ALA A 11 42.45 -14.62 -24.64
N LEU A 12 41.41 -15.46 -24.64
CA LEU A 12 40.09 -15.07 -25.11
C LEU A 12 39.43 -14.22 -24.02
N ALA A 13 39.04 -13.01 -24.41
CA ALA A 13 38.39 -12.01 -23.60
C ALA A 13 37.10 -12.57 -22.95
N GLY A 14 37.14 -12.74 -21.63
CA GLY A 14 35.96 -12.98 -20.80
C GLY A 14 35.56 -11.69 -20.09
N ALA A 15 35.09 -10.69 -20.83
CA ALA A 15 34.40 -9.55 -20.22
C ALA A 15 33.00 -10.02 -19.80
N VAL A 16 32.91 -10.59 -18.60
CA VAL A 16 31.62 -10.85 -17.94
C VAL A 16 31.01 -9.49 -17.66
N VAL A 17 30.03 -9.12 -18.48
CA VAL A 17 29.08 -8.05 -18.16
C VAL A 17 28.25 -8.55 -16.98
N LEU A 18 28.67 -8.19 -15.78
CA LEU A 18 27.81 -8.26 -14.61
C LEU A 18 26.64 -7.30 -14.89
N GLY A 19 25.48 -7.86 -15.21
CA GLY A 19 24.23 -7.11 -15.19
C GLY A 19 24.00 -6.53 -13.79
N PRO A 20 23.16 -5.48 -13.66
CA PRO A 20 22.84 -4.95 -12.35
C PRO A 20 22.12 -6.03 -11.56
N ALA A 21 22.84 -6.68 -10.64
CA ALA A 21 22.20 -7.39 -9.55
C ALA A 21 21.46 -6.31 -8.75
N ALA A 22 20.12 -6.43 -8.66
CA ALA A 22 19.36 -5.70 -7.67
C ALA A 22 20.06 -5.94 -6.32
N LEU A 23 20.68 -4.89 -5.79
CA LEU A 23 21.38 -5.01 -4.52
C LEU A 23 20.33 -5.27 -3.44
N PRO A 24 20.61 -6.16 -2.49
CA PRO A 24 19.67 -6.43 -1.41
C PRO A 24 19.36 -5.14 -0.67
N ALA A 25 18.12 -5.00 -0.18
CA ALA A 25 17.57 -3.92 0.66
C ALA A 25 18.56 -3.13 1.55
N ALA A 26 19.63 -3.78 2.02
CA ALA A 26 20.76 -3.16 2.71
C ALA A 26 21.46 -2.00 1.97
N ALA A 27 21.25 -1.82 0.66
CA ALA A 27 21.83 -0.69 -0.10
C ALA A 27 20.98 0.60 -0.02
N HIS A 28 19.69 0.50 0.31
CA HIS A 28 18.74 1.62 0.25
C HIS A 28 18.50 2.33 1.58
N GLY A 29 19.08 1.84 2.69
CA GLY A 29 18.98 2.47 4.01
C GLY A 29 17.81 1.94 4.85
N ASP A 30 18.02 1.99 6.17
CA ASP A 30 17.43 1.08 7.17
C ASP A 30 15.91 1.16 7.40
N THR A 31 15.18 2.02 6.66
CA THR A 31 13.74 2.24 6.88
C THR A 31 12.93 2.52 5.61
N VAL A 32 11.68 2.08 5.64
CA VAL A 32 10.67 2.31 4.60
C VAL A 32 9.76 3.46 5.02
N HIS A 33 9.60 4.45 4.14
CA HIS A 33 8.56 5.47 4.22
C HIS A 33 7.23 4.87 3.73
N LEU A 34 6.15 5.09 4.48
CA LEU A 34 4.80 4.62 4.14
C LEU A 34 3.85 5.81 4.10
N ASP A 35 3.31 6.09 2.92
CA ASP A 35 2.29 7.13 2.73
C ASP A 35 0.97 6.50 2.32
N VAL A 36 -0.06 6.65 3.16
CA VAL A 36 -1.43 6.25 2.80
C VAL A 36 -1.93 7.26 1.78
N THR A 37 -2.17 6.85 0.54
CA THR A 37 -2.53 7.79 -0.54
C THR A 37 -4.03 8.05 -0.64
N GLY A 38 -4.85 7.09 -0.20
CA GLY A 38 -6.31 7.21 -0.24
C GLY A 38 -7.01 5.85 -0.16
N GLN A 39 -8.13 5.73 -0.87
CA GLN A 39 -8.86 4.48 -1.03
C GLN A 39 -9.53 4.39 -2.40
N GLU A 40 -9.78 3.17 -2.84
CA GLU A 40 -10.58 2.84 -4.01
C GLU A 40 -11.52 1.67 -3.67
N GLY A 41 -12.84 1.83 -3.81
CA GLY A 41 -13.77 0.75 -3.46
C GLY A 41 -13.80 0.45 -1.95
N GLY A 42 -13.29 1.35 -1.11
CA GLY A 42 -13.01 1.09 0.31
C GLY A 42 -11.74 0.27 0.56
N HIS A 43 -10.98 -0.12 -0.46
CA HIS A 43 -9.64 -0.67 -0.29
C HIS A 43 -8.65 0.47 -0.10
N VAL A 44 -7.89 0.46 1.00
CA VAL A 44 -6.96 1.54 1.32
C VAL A 44 -5.67 1.35 0.52
N THR A 45 -5.19 2.43 -0.10
CA THR A 45 -3.97 2.43 -0.91
C THR A 45 -2.83 3.11 -0.17
N THR A 46 -1.63 2.54 -0.29
CA THR A 46 -0.40 3.02 0.34
C THR A 46 0.74 2.97 -0.65
N VAL A 47 1.60 3.98 -0.65
CA VAL A 47 2.88 3.99 -1.37
C VAL A 47 4.02 3.76 -0.38
N ALA A 48 4.93 2.86 -0.72
CA ALA A 48 6.14 2.58 0.04
C ALA A 48 7.38 2.97 -0.76
N THR A 49 8.24 3.78 -0.15
CA THR A 49 9.53 4.19 -0.73
C THR A 49 10.63 4.04 0.30
N PHE A 50 11.86 3.79 -0.13
CA PHE A 50 13.01 3.89 0.78
C PHE A 50 13.23 5.34 1.19
N GLU A 51 13.47 5.59 2.48
CA GLU A 51 13.62 6.96 3.02
C GLU A 51 14.85 7.68 2.43
N ASN A 52 15.91 6.96 2.08
CA ASN A 52 17.18 7.57 1.67
C ASN A 52 17.16 8.12 0.24
N ASP A 53 16.60 7.37 -0.71
CA ASP A 53 16.64 7.68 -2.13
C ASP A 53 15.25 7.85 -2.77
N HIS A 54 14.19 7.67 -1.98
CA HIS A 54 12.79 7.70 -2.42
C HIS A 54 12.48 6.71 -3.55
N GLU A 55 13.30 5.66 -3.70
CA GLU A 55 13.03 4.61 -4.67
C GLU A 55 11.81 3.79 -4.21
N PRO A 56 10.86 3.44 -5.11
CA PRO A 56 9.73 2.60 -4.75
C PRO A 56 10.19 1.23 -4.28
N VAL A 57 9.58 0.72 -3.22
CA VAL A 57 9.82 -0.64 -2.74
C VAL A 57 9.14 -1.62 -3.69
N VAL A 58 9.91 -2.23 -4.60
CA VAL A 58 9.41 -3.18 -5.61
C VAL A 58 9.76 -4.64 -5.32
N GLU A 59 10.54 -4.88 -4.28
CA GLU A 59 10.92 -6.21 -3.84
C GLU A 59 9.84 -6.86 -2.96
N GLU A 60 10.17 -7.96 -2.28
CA GLU A 60 9.24 -8.56 -1.33
C GLU A 60 8.91 -7.57 -0.21
N PHE A 61 7.61 -7.45 0.09
CA PHE A 61 7.07 -6.48 1.02
C PHE A 61 6.15 -7.16 2.03
N ALA A 62 6.44 -6.94 3.31
CA ALA A 62 5.65 -7.43 4.43
C ALA A 62 5.09 -6.24 5.22
N GLY A 63 4.05 -5.61 4.67
CA GLY A 63 3.32 -4.53 5.33
C GLY A 63 1.95 -4.95 5.85
N SER A 64 1.50 -4.28 6.92
CA SER A 64 0.17 -4.41 7.49
C SER A 64 -0.48 -3.06 7.72
N LEU A 65 -1.81 -3.01 7.63
CA LEU A 65 -2.62 -1.83 7.87
C LEU A 65 -3.63 -2.10 8.98
N ALA A 66 -3.74 -1.19 9.95
CA ALA A 66 -4.81 -1.16 10.92
C ALA A 66 -5.52 0.21 10.88
N ALA A 67 -6.77 0.24 11.34
CA ALA A 67 -7.58 1.44 11.36
C ALA A 67 -8.35 1.54 12.67
N THR A 68 -8.45 2.75 13.22
CA THR A 68 -9.22 3.05 14.42
C THR A 68 -10.08 4.29 14.19
N SER A 69 -11.34 4.24 14.57
CA SER A 69 -12.25 5.39 14.50
C SER A 69 -12.40 6.03 15.89
N ALA A 70 -12.71 7.32 15.94
CA ALA A 70 -12.98 8.04 17.18
C ALA A 70 -14.15 7.43 17.98
N ASP A 71 -15.08 6.75 17.30
CA ASP A 71 -16.21 6.03 17.91
C ASP A 71 -15.80 4.73 18.61
N GLY A 72 -14.52 4.37 18.61
CA GLY A 72 -13.99 3.13 19.20
C GLY A 72 -14.08 1.89 18.30
N ARG A 73 -14.51 2.05 17.04
CA ARG A 73 -14.45 0.97 16.03
C ARG A 73 -13.00 0.75 15.59
N SER A 74 -12.65 -0.51 15.32
CA SER A 74 -11.34 -0.88 14.78
C SER A 74 -11.48 -1.85 13.61
N ALA A 75 -10.51 -1.80 12.70
CA ALA A 75 -10.36 -2.68 11.56
C ALA A 75 -8.88 -3.06 11.36
N GLY A 76 -8.63 -4.23 10.77
CA GLY A 76 -7.28 -4.79 10.65
C GLY A 76 -6.78 -5.51 11.93
N PRO A 77 -5.50 -5.93 11.96
CA PRO A 77 -4.47 -5.67 10.95
C PRO A 77 -4.69 -6.50 9.67
N TRP A 78 -4.68 -5.84 8.52
CA TRP A 78 -4.80 -6.45 7.21
C TRP A 78 -3.46 -6.43 6.48
N ARG A 79 -3.18 -7.47 5.71
CA ARG A 79 -1.96 -7.53 4.92
C ARG A 79 -2.09 -6.61 3.71
N LEU A 80 -1.05 -5.83 3.45
CA LEU A 80 -0.91 -5.08 2.22
C LEU A 80 -0.45 -5.97 1.06
N VAL A 81 -1.06 -5.81 -0.10
CA VAL A 81 -0.71 -6.53 -1.33
C VAL A 81 -0.28 -5.57 -2.42
N ALA A 82 0.75 -5.94 -3.18
CA ALA A 82 1.26 -5.12 -4.28
C ALA A 82 0.19 -4.93 -5.36
N VAL A 83 0.08 -3.71 -5.88
CA VAL A 83 -0.80 -3.37 -6.99
C VAL A 83 -0.05 -3.68 -8.31
N PRO A 84 -0.56 -4.59 -9.16
CA PRO A 84 0.10 -4.92 -10.42
C PRO A 84 0.31 -3.69 -11.31
N GLY A 85 1.51 -3.57 -11.88
CA GLY A 85 1.86 -2.46 -12.78
C GLY A 85 2.15 -1.12 -12.08
N HIS A 86 2.07 -1.06 -10.75
CA HIS A 86 2.31 0.16 -9.97
C HIS A 86 3.42 -0.08 -8.93
N PRO A 87 4.70 0.13 -9.32
CA PRO A 87 5.86 -0.02 -8.44
C PRO A 87 5.68 0.71 -7.10
N GLY A 88 5.99 0.04 -5.98
CA GLY A 88 5.89 0.63 -4.64
C GLY A 88 4.46 0.90 -4.16
N SER A 89 3.43 0.55 -4.94
CA SER A 89 2.04 0.77 -4.56
C SER A 89 1.40 -0.50 -4.00
N TYR A 90 0.69 -0.35 -2.89
CA TYR A 90 0.09 -1.43 -2.13
C TYR A 90 -1.37 -1.11 -1.80
N THR A 91 -2.20 -2.15 -1.67
CA THR A 91 -3.61 -2.02 -1.31
C THR A 91 -4.02 -3.09 -0.30
N THR A 92 -5.09 -2.86 0.44
CA THR A 92 -5.76 -3.91 1.23
C THR A 92 -6.61 -4.82 0.33
N ARG A 93 -6.84 -6.06 0.75
CA ARG A 93 -7.85 -6.94 0.12
C ARG A 93 -9.23 -6.78 0.72
N GLU A 94 -9.24 -6.38 1.98
CA GLU A 94 -10.42 -6.11 2.77
C GLU A 94 -10.89 -4.69 2.50
N ILE A 95 -12.21 -4.50 2.63
CA ILE A 95 -12.87 -3.21 2.50
C ILE A 95 -12.92 -2.56 3.88
N LEU A 96 -12.42 -1.34 3.97
CA LEU A 96 -12.64 -0.47 5.12
C LEU A 96 -14.06 0.12 5.04
N PRO A 97 -14.91 -0.10 6.06
CA PRO A 97 -16.28 0.44 6.05
C PRO A 97 -16.31 1.97 6.04
N ALA A 98 -17.45 2.54 5.66
CA ALA A 98 -17.62 3.98 5.64
C ALA A 98 -17.41 4.61 7.03
N GLY A 99 -16.82 5.80 7.04
CA GLY A 99 -16.57 6.60 8.24
C GLY A 99 -15.22 7.31 8.24
N HIS A 100 -14.95 7.97 9.36
CA HIS A 100 -13.71 8.66 9.66
C HIS A 100 -12.75 7.73 10.40
N TRP A 101 -11.56 7.52 9.85
CA TRP A 101 -10.59 6.55 10.35
C TRP A 101 -9.19 7.12 10.47
N ARG A 102 -8.55 6.88 11.61
CA ARG A 102 -7.11 6.96 11.75
C ARG A 102 -6.50 5.65 11.29
N ILE A 103 -5.74 5.70 10.20
CA ILE A 103 -5.03 4.58 9.60
C ILE A 103 -3.60 4.55 10.14
N SER A 104 -3.13 3.37 10.54
CA SER A 104 -1.73 3.09 10.82
C SER A 104 -1.23 1.98 9.88
N VAL A 105 -0.10 2.21 9.24
CA VAL A 105 0.55 1.24 8.36
C VAL A 105 1.94 0.95 8.88
N ASP A 106 2.26 -0.34 8.97
CA ASP A 106 3.54 -0.83 9.44
C ASP A 106 4.19 -1.69 8.35
N CYS A 107 5.51 -1.64 8.27
CA CYS A 107 6.32 -2.49 7.41
C CYS A 107 7.35 -3.24 8.25
N ALA A 108 7.44 -4.55 8.06
CA ALA A 108 8.41 -5.42 8.75
C ALA A 108 9.55 -5.89 7.82
N PHE A 109 9.35 -5.83 6.50
CA PHE A 109 10.32 -6.22 5.48
C PHE A 109 10.01 -5.46 4.19
N PRO A 110 11.00 -4.93 3.44
CA PRO A 110 12.44 -5.21 3.52
C PRO A 110 13.17 -4.49 4.66
N SER A 111 12.56 -3.47 5.24
CA SER A 111 13.07 -2.74 6.40
C SER A 111 11.90 -2.22 7.23
N LEU A 112 12.17 -1.79 8.46
CA LEU A 112 11.10 -1.28 9.33
C LEU A 112 10.55 0.04 8.78
N GLY A 113 9.24 0.21 8.86
CA GLY A 113 8.58 1.43 8.44
C GLY A 113 7.27 1.61 9.17
N HIS A 114 6.88 2.86 9.38
CA HIS A 114 5.61 3.21 10.01
C HIS A 114 5.06 4.50 9.40
N GLY A 115 3.76 4.56 9.17
CA GLY A 115 3.06 5.75 8.71
C GLY A 115 1.65 5.80 9.27
N GLU A 116 1.14 7.01 9.50
CA GLU A 116 -0.23 7.24 9.94
C GLU A 116 -0.91 8.30 9.09
N ARG A 117 -2.22 8.15 8.87
CA ARG A 117 -3.04 9.15 8.17
C ARG A 117 -4.51 9.07 8.58
N GLU A 118 -5.17 10.21 8.66
CA GLU A 118 -6.63 10.27 8.76
C GLU A 118 -7.26 10.13 7.35
N LEU A 119 -8.28 9.27 7.25
CA LEU A 119 -8.95 8.95 5.99
C LEU A 119 -10.47 8.89 6.19
N ASP A 120 -11.19 9.58 5.29
CA ASP A 120 -12.63 9.55 5.20
C ASP A 120 -13.05 8.56 4.11
N VAL A 121 -13.80 7.54 4.50
CA VAL A 121 -14.36 6.55 3.56
C VAL A 121 -15.84 6.84 3.39
N GLU A 122 -16.19 7.29 2.18
CA GLU A 122 -17.57 7.53 1.81
C GLU A 122 -18.28 6.22 1.45
N ALA A 123 -19.54 6.05 1.89
CA ALA A 123 -20.33 4.86 1.53
C ALA A 123 -20.52 4.71 0.01
N ALA A 124 -20.63 5.84 -0.70
CA ALA A 124 -20.70 5.89 -2.15
C ALA A 124 -19.40 5.42 -2.83
N ALA A 125 -18.25 5.49 -2.16
CA ALA A 125 -16.98 5.02 -2.71
C ALA A 125 -16.79 3.50 -2.57
N ILE A 126 -17.52 2.86 -1.66
CA ILE A 126 -17.52 1.39 -1.47
C ILE A 126 -18.46 0.70 -2.47
N THR A 127 -19.48 1.44 -2.92
CA THR A 127 -20.41 0.95 -3.94
C THR A 127 -19.81 1.29 -5.30
N ASP A 128 -19.77 0.33 -6.23
CA ASP A 128 -19.34 0.53 -7.63
C ASP A 128 -19.89 1.87 -8.17
N PRO A 129 -19.08 2.75 -8.81
CA PRO A 129 -19.52 4.04 -9.29
C PRO A 129 -20.87 3.95 -10.00
N PRO A 130 -21.79 4.90 -9.76
CA PRO A 130 -23.06 4.90 -10.47
C PRO A 130 -22.77 4.89 -11.97
N LEU A 131 -23.27 3.86 -12.67
CA LEU A 131 -23.23 3.83 -14.14
C LEU A 131 -23.71 5.20 -14.64
N PRO A 132 -23.05 5.81 -15.64
CA PRO A 132 -23.50 7.07 -16.18
C PRO A 132 -24.96 6.92 -16.58
N THR A 133 -25.83 7.69 -15.94
CA THR A 133 -27.24 7.76 -16.31
C THR A 133 -27.27 8.12 -17.80
N PRO A 134 -27.91 7.31 -18.67
CA PRO A 134 -27.96 7.67 -20.08
C PRO A 134 -28.65 9.02 -20.19
N THR A 135 -27.91 10.03 -20.65
CA THR A 135 -28.49 11.29 -21.09
C THR A 135 -29.43 10.95 -22.24
N VAL A 136 -30.72 10.85 -21.96
CA VAL A 136 -31.75 10.81 -22.99
C VAL A 136 -31.65 12.14 -23.73
N VAL A 137 -30.98 12.13 -24.87
CA VAL A 137 -31.09 13.22 -25.84
C VAL A 137 -32.55 13.21 -26.29
N VAL A 138 -33.34 14.13 -25.76
CA VAL A 138 -34.68 14.42 -26.26
C VAL A 138 -34.49 15.01 -27.66
N PRO A 139 -34.89 14.32 -28.75
CA PRO A 139 -34.87 14.95 -30.07
C PRO A 139 -35.85 16.12 -30.07
N THR A 140 -35.36 17.30 -30.46
CA THR A 140 -36.18 18.48 -30.76
C THR A 140 -37.24 18.10 -31.79
N PRO A 141 -38.55 18.33 -31.55
CA PRO A 141 -39.57 17.96 -32.52
C PRO A 141 -39.51 18.89 -33.74
N THR A 142 -39.14 18.33 -34.89
CA THR A 142 -39.33 18.99 -36.19
C THR A 142 -40.77 18.76 -36.60
N THR A 143 -41.55 19.84 -36.73
CA THR A 143 -42.92 19.82 -37.24
C THR A 143 -42.88 19.43 -38.72
N THR A 144 -43.48 18.31 -39.14
CA THR A 144 -44.06 18.11 -40.49
C THR A 144 -44.86 16.81 -40.58
N ALA A 145 -46.14 17.00 -40.95
CA ALA A 145 -47.11 16.13 -41.62
C ALA A 145 -47.48 14.73 -41.06
N ALA A 146 -48.77 14.60 -40.74
CA ALA A 146 -49.55 13.37 -40.66
C ALA A 146 -49.57 12.62 -42.02
N PRO A 147 -49.79 11.28 -42.07
CA PRO A 147 -51.17 10.77 -41.91
C PRO A 147 -51.34 9.34 -41.31
N THR A 148 -52.59 9.10 -40.88
CA THR A 148 -53.36 7.81 -40.85
C THR A 148 -53.06 6.73 -39.79
N PRO A 149 -54.11 6.23 -39.07
CA PRO A 149 -53.99 5.22 -38.01
C PRO A 149 -54.23 3.79 -38.52
N ALA A 150 -53.60 2.78 -37.90
CA ALA A 150 -54.08 1.39 -37.94
C ALA A 150 -53.37 0.45 -36.92
N VAL A 151 -54.21 -0.18 -36.09
CA VAL A 151 -54.09 -1.55 -35.52
C VAL A 151 -53.07 -1.73 -34.38
N THR A 152 -53.48 -1.76 -33.11
CA THR A 152 -54.08 -2.89 -32.35
C THR A 152 -53.20 -4.14 -32.32
N ALA A 153 -52.45 -4.33 -31.23
CA ALA A 153 -52.45 -5.57 -30.43
C ALA A 153 -51.53 -5.43 -29.20
N ALA A 154 -52.13 -5.64 -28.03
CA ALA A 154 -51.42 -5.94 -26.79
C ALA A 154 -50.86 -7.38 -26.83
N PRO A 155 -49.81 -7.66 -26.07
CA PRO A 155 -49.95 -8.80 -25.18
C PRO A 155 -49.50 -8.49 -23.75
N THR A 156 -50.44 -8.80 -22.87
CA THR A 156 -50.31 -9.15 -21.45
C THR A 156 -49.20 -10.17 -21.22
N VAL A 157 -48.35 -9.96 -20.21
CA VAL A 157 -47.56 -11.03 -19.58
C VAL A 157 -47.69 -10.92 -18.06
N PRO A 158 -48.00 -12.05 -17.36
CA PRO A 158 -48.48 -12.12 -15.97
C PRO A 158 -47.42 -11.90 -14.87
N PRO A 159 -47.85 -11.66 -13.61
CA PRO A 159 -46.96 -11.67 -12.43
C PRO A 159 -46.77 -13.10 -11.87
N THR A 160 -45.88 -13.24 -10.86
CA THR A 160 -45.80 -14.31 -9.81
C THR A 160 -44.64 -15.31 -10.00
N PRO A 161 -44.03 -15.93 -8.94
CA PRO A 161 -44.23 -15.84 -7.48
C PRO A 161 -43.01 -15.43 -6.63
N ALA A 162 -43.32 -15.09 -5.38
CA ALA A 162 -42.41 -15.02 -4.23
C ALA A 162 -41.83 -16.39 -3.84
N VAL A 163 -40.58 -16.41 -3.36
CA VAL A 163 -39.99 -17.57 -2.67
C VAL A 163 -39.79 -17.25 -1.19
N THR A 164 -40.70 -17.84 -0.43
CA THR A 164 -40.65 -18.46 0.90
C THR A 164 -39.32 -18.43 1.69
N VAL A 165 -39.45 -17.86 2.89
CA VAL A 165 -38.58 -17.97 4.06
C VAL A 165 -38.56 -19.42 4.58
N GLY A 166 -37.38 -19.93 4.94
CA GLY A 166 -37.19 -21.21 5.64
C GLY A 166 -36.10 -21.10 6.73
N PRO A 167 -36.20 -21.88 7.81
CA PRO A 167 -35.88 -21.40 9.16
C PRO A 167 -34.45 -21.69 9.66
N THR A 168 -34.06 -20.84 10.60
CA THR A 168 -33.07 -20.99 11.66
C THR A 168 -33.02 -22.40 12.28
N PRO A 169 -31.82 -23.01 12.40
CA PRO A 169 -31.52 -23.97 13.46
C PRO A 169 -30.84 -23.27 14.63
N ALA A 170 -31.35 -23.59 15.82
CA ALA A 170 -30.92 -23.10 17.11
C ALA A 170 -29.57 -23.70 17.58
N GLN A 171 -28.87 -22.88 18.37
CA GLN A 171 -28.05 -23.19 19.54
C GLN A 171 -27.68 -24.67 19.82
N SER A 172 -26.38 -24.89 20.01
CA SER A 172 -25.89 -25.89 20.97
C SER A 172 -24.92 -25.21 21.92
N ALA A 173 -25.38 -25.09 23.17
CA ALA A 173 -24.60 -24.67 24.31
C ALA A 173 -23.88 -25.88 24.94
N GLY A 174 -22.66 -25.61 25.41
CA GLY A 174 -22.02 -26.30 26.53
C GLY A 174 -20.74 -27.10 26.18
N PRO A 175 -19.92 -27.51 27.18
CA PRO A 175 -19.86 -27.07 28.56
C PRO A 175 -18.49 -26.50 28.98
N SER A 176 -18.47 -25.95 30.19
CA SER A 176 -17.35 -25.47 30.99
C SER A 176 -16.12 -26.40 30.99
N GLY A 177 -14.94 -25.82 30.75
CA GLY A 177 -13.64 -26.43 30.95
C GLY A 177 -12.77 -25.58 31.88
N THR A 178 -12.58 -26.10 33.09
CA THR A 178 -11.77 -25.58 34.18
C THR A 178 -10.26 -25.62 33.88
N ALA A 179 -9.54 -24.67 34.48
CA ALA A 179 -8.09 -24.63 34.77
C ALA A 179 -7.12 -24.28 33.61
N ALA A 180 -6.40 -23.16 33.76
CA ALA A 180 -5.06 -23.20 34.33
C ALA A 180 -4.49 -21.77 34.44
N GLN A 181 -4.05 -21.48 35.66
CA GLN A 181 -3.25 -20.33 36.09
C GLN A 181 -1.93 -20.20 35.31
N PRO A 182 -1.55 -19.00 34.84
CA PRO A 182 -0.15 -18.65 34.64
C PRO A 182 0.44 -17.97 35.89
N PRO A 183 1.76 -18.13 36.11
CA PRO A 183 2.45 -17.66 37.30
C PRO A 183 2.61 -16.14 37.31
N GLN A 184 2.86 -15.65 38.52
CA GLN A 184 3.09 -14.26 38.88
C GLN A 184 4.11 -13.59 37.96
N ARG A 185 3.74 -12.42 37.44
CA ARG A 185 4.67 -11.52 36.77
C ARG A 185 5.28 -10.61 37.83
N THR A 186 6.57 -10.78 38.00
CA THR A 186 7.47 -10.00 38.83
C THR A 186 7.24 -8.51 38.64
N GLU A 187 7.03 -7.80 39.74
CA GLU A 187 7.15 -6.35 39.84
C GLU A 187 8.59 -5.99 39.46
N SER A 188 8.79 -5.52 38.23
CA SER A 188 10.00 -4.80 37.86
C SER A 188 9.74 -3.32 38.06
N ASP A 189 10.15 -2.87 39.24
CA ASP A 189 10.88 -1.63 39.48
C ASP A 189 10.53 -0.44 38.58
N SER A 190 9.65 0.40 39.11
CA SER A 190 9.48 1.79 38.68
C SER A 190 10.69 2.61 39.17
N THR A 191 11.74 2.73 38.35
CA THR A 191 12.68 3.85 38.46
C THR A 191 12.31 4.90 37.41
N PRO A 192 11.81 6.08 37.81
CA PRO A 192 11.68 7.21 36.91
C PRO A 192 13.04 7.91 36.74
N ASP A 193 13.14 8.63 35.63
CA ASP A 193 14.07 9.72 35.35
C ASP A 193 15.50 9.43 34.84
N ALA A 194 15.87 10.31 33.90
CA ALA A 194 17.22 10.69 33.47
C ALA A 194 17.94 9.87 32.38
N ALA A 195 17.42 9.89 31.15
CA ALA A 195 18.29 9.82 29.95
C ALA A 195 17.73 10.53 28.70
N THR A 196 16.79 11.47 28.86
CA THR A 196 16.58 12.54 27.88
C THR A 196 17.79 13.48 27.97
N TRP A 197 18.40 13.84 26.83
CA TRP A 197 19.55 14.76 26.65
C TRP A 197 20.96 14.16 26.63
N ALA A 198 21.30 13.39 25.58
CA ALA A 198 22.69 13.27 25.12
C ALA A 198 22.80 12.83 23.64
N ALA A 199 22.13 13.52 22.71
CA ALA A 199 22.37 13.31 21.27
C ALA A 199 22.21 14.61 20.45
N VAL A 200 22.48 15.76 21.06
CA VAL A 200 22.67 17.04 20.36
C VAL A 200 24.15 17.38 20.50
N GLY A 201 25.00 16.90 19.59
CA GLY A 201 26.45 17.12 19.74
C GLY A 201 27.39 16.72 18.61
N THR A 202 26.95 16.09 17.52
CA THR A 202 27.86 15.59 16.47
C THR A 202 27.33 15.74 15.04
N ALA A 203 26.73 16.89 14.70
CA ALA A 203 26.30 17.17 13.31
C ALA A 203 26.89 18.46 12.69
N VAL A 204 27.76 19.20 13.39
CA VAL A 204 28.26 20.50 12.88
C VAL A 204 29.64 20.39 12.19
N ALA A 205 30.41 19.32 12.42
CA ALA A 205 31.76 19.21 11.86
C ALA A 205 31.80 18.83 10.36
N ALA A 206 30.80 18.08 9.86
CA ALA A 206 30.83 17.57 8.48
C ALA A 206 30.45 18.64 7.43
N VAL A 207 29.55 19.57 7.76
CA VAL A 207 29.07 20.59 6.82
C VAL A 207 30.15 21.64 6.52
N PHE A 208 31.03 21.95 7.47
CA PHE A 208 32.13 22.90 7.24
C PHE A 208 33.19 22.38 6.26
N LEU A 209 33.51 21.09 6.26
CA LEU A 209 34.51 20.52 5.36
C LEU A 209 34.02 20.44 3.91
N VAL A 210 32.74 20.12 3.69
CA VAL A 210 32.14 20.08 2.35
C VAL A 210 32.01 21.49 1.76
N SER A 211 31.64 22.47 2.58
CA SER A 211 31.48 23.87 2.16
C SER A 211 32.82 24.51 1.78
N LEU A 212 33.89 24.22 2.55
CA LEU A 212 35.23 24.76 2.27
C LEU A 212 35.84 24.12 1.01
N GLY A 213 35.65 22.81 0.82
CA GLY A 213 36.11 22.09 -0.38
C GLY A 213 35.44 22.58 -1.67
N TYR A 214 34.13 22.86 -1.62
CA TYR A 214 33.41 23.40 -2.78
C TYR A 214 33.86 24.82 -3.15
N TRP A 215 34.15 25.67 -2.16
CA TRP A 215 34.61 27.04 -2.41
C TRP A 215 36.02 27.10 -3.01
N LEU A 216 36.95 26.28 -2.53
CA LEU A 216 38.30 26.15 -3.08
C LEU A 216 38.28 25.66 -4.54
N ARG A 217 37.44 24.67 -4.86
CA ARG A 217 37.33 24.13 -6.22
C ARG A 217 36.75 25.14 -7.21
N ARG A 218 35.88 26.04 -6.75
CA ARG A 218 35.28 27.10 -7.59
C ARG A 218 36.24 28.24 -7.89
N ARG A 219 37.22 28.50 -7.00
CA ARG A 219 38.20 29.58 -7.16
C ARG A 219 39.34 29.20 -8.13
N CYS A 220 39.75 27.93 -8.17
CA CYS A 220 40.75 27.45 -9.13
C CYS A 220 40.24 27.32 -10.59
N ARG A 221 38.93 27.45 -10.83
CA ARG A 221 38.36 27.43 -12.19
C ARG A 221 38.15 28.83 -12.80
N ARG A 222 38.56 29.90 -12.11
CA ARG A 222 38.37 31.29 -12.54
C ARG A 222 39.66 32.08 -12.75
N ASN A 223 40.82 31.43 -12.64
CA ASN A 223 42.13 31.94 -13.07
C ASN A 223 42.67 31.02 -14.16
#